data_AF-A0A4Q9V072-F1
#
_entry.id   AF-A0A4Q9V072-F1
#
_cell.length_a   1.000
_cell.length_b   1.000
_cell.length_c   1.000
_cell.angle_alpha   90.00
_cell.angle_beta   90.00
_cell.angle_gamma   90.00
#
_symmetry.space_group_name_H-M   'P 1'
#
loop_
_entity.id
_entity.type
_entity.pdbx_description
1 polymer ?
#
loop_
_entity_poly.entity_id
_entity_poly.type
_entity_poly.pdbx_seq_one_letter_code
_entity_poly.pdbx_strand_id
1 'polypeptide(L)'
;TQEIMHNNGMFYGINTLSKNLIVGSRIEGMNSNAFFLGTSGSGKSQLAKFEMMQVFLRRPSDEILIIDPEREYIPLANELKASRVVISPGSTDTINALHLDRNVDNSDGDPLRAKCSYVLALCEVLLGGSSGLSAEKRSIIDRCAQT
;
A
#
# COMPACT_ATOMS: atom_id res chain seq x y z
N THR A 1 12.52 28.96 13.70
CA THR A 1 11.92 27.70 13.20
C THR A 1 12.20 26.64 14.22
N GLN A 2 11.17 26.05 14.84
CA GLN A 2 11.35 25.03 15.88
C GLN A 2 11.80 23.72 15.22
N GLU A 3 12.77 23.04 15.81
CA GLU A 3 13.22 21.73 15.33
C GLU A 3 12.20 20.65 15.65
N ILE A 4 12.09 19.65 14.78
CA ILE A 4 11.19 18.51 14.96
C ILE A 4 11.89 17.49 15.86
N MET A 5 11.47 17.44 17.11
CA MET A 5 11.93 16.50 18.13
C MET A 5 10.74 15.96 18.92
N HIS A 6 10.12 14.92 18.37
CA HIS A 6 8.99 14.25 19.01
C HIS A 6 9.47 13.11 19.91
N ASN A 7 8.85 12.98 21.08
CA ASN A 7 9.05 11.81 21.93
C ASN A 7 8.58 10.55 21.16
N ASN A 8 9.35 9.46 21.26
CA ASN A 8 9.07 8.20 20.54
C ASN A 8 8.97 8.33 18.99
N GLY A 9 9.45 9.43 18.41
CA GLY A 9 9.50 9.62 16.96
C GLY A 9 10.56 8.75 16.27
N MET A 10 10.42 8.62 14.95
CA MET A 10 11.40 8.00 14.05
C MET A 10 12.45 9.01 13.62
N PHE A 11 13.67 8.55 13.36
CA PHE A 11 14.77 9.38 12.86
C PHE A 11 14.63 9.61 11.36
N TYR A 12 14.71 10.87 10.92
CA TYR A 12 14.62 11.26 9.51
C TYR A 12 15.90 11.89 8.96
N GLY A 13 16.90 12.13 9.80
CA GLY A 13 18.16 12.74 9.39
C GLY A 13 18.62 13.80 10.36
N ILE A 14 19.52 14.66 9.86
CA ILE A 14 20.19 15.68 10.65
C ILE A 14 19.92 17.03 10.00
N ASN A 15 19.58 18.03 10.80
CA ASN A 15 19.49 19.41 10.32
C ASN A 15 20.87 19.89 9.85
N THR A 16 20.95 20.36 8.60
CA THR A 16 22.23 20.71 7.99
C THR A 16 22.89 21.95 8.60
N LEU A 17 22.11 22.84 9.23
CA LEU A 17 22.60 24.06 9.89
C LEU A 17 22.95 23.78 11.35
N SER A 18 21.99 23.34 12.16
CA SER A 18 22.17 23.18 13.61
C SER A 18 22.91 21.90 14.01
N LYS A 19 22.97 20.92 13.09
CA LYS A 19 23.50 19.56 13.33
C LYS A 19 22.71 18.73 14.34
N ASN A 20 21.52 19.19 14.73
CA ASN A 20 20.63 18.43 15.59
C ASN A 20 19.87 17.36 14.80
N LEU A 21 19.41 16.31 15.49
CA LEU A 21 18.61 15.26 14.88
C LEU A 21 17.23 15.79 14.47
N ILE A 22 16.67 15.17 13.44
CA ILE A 22 15.28 15.36 13.04
C ILE A 22 14.56 14.08 13.44
N VAL A 23 13.70 14.17 14.45
CA VAL A 23 12.96 13.04 15.02
C VAL A 23 11.47 13.36 15.02
N GLY A 24 10.71 12.65 14.19
CA GLY A 24 9.29 12.93 13.97
C GLY A 24 8.38 11.73 14.21
N SER A 25 7.18 11.97 14.74
CA SER A 25 6.16 10.95 14.95
C SER A 25 4.93 11.26 14.10
N ARG A 26 4.72 10.54 12.98
CA ARG A 26 3.57 10.77 12.10
C ARG A 26 2.23 10.36 12.71
N ILE A 27 2.25 9.44 13.68
CA ILE A 27 1.04 8.97 14.37
C ILE A 27 0.44 10.01 15.31
N GLU A 28 1.23 11.01 15.71
CA GLU A 28 0.75 12.15 16.50
C GLU A 28 0.11 13.24 15.61
N GLY A 29 0.27 13.14 14.29
CA GLY A 29 -0.29 14.06 13.33
C GLY A 29 -1.76 13.79 13.02
N MET A 30 -2.40 14.73 12.32
CA MET A 30 -3.77 14.58 11.82
C MET A 30 -3.93 13.38 10.87
N ASN A 31 -2.86 13.05 10.13
CA ASN A 31 -2.78 11.82 9.34
C ASN A 31 -1.36 11.25 9.42
N SER A 32 -1.24 9.94 9.26
CA SER A 32 0.04 9.21 9.34
C SER A 32 0.71 8.99 7.98
N ASN A 33 0.24 9.66 6.92
CA ASN A 33 0.68 9.44 5.56
C ASN A 33 2.05 10.10 5.29
N ALA A 34 2.81 9.54 4.34
CA ALA A 34 4.08 10.09 3.89
C ALA A 34 4.24 9.99 2.37
N PHE A 35 4.99 10.93 1.80
CA PHE A 35 5.37 10.93 0.40
C PHE A 35 6.90 10.97 0.29
N PHE A 36 7.48 10.01 -0.44
CA PHE A 36 8.90 9.99 -0.78
C PHE A 36 9.06 10.42 -2.23
N LEU A 37 9.43 11.68 -2.46
CA LEU A 37 9.54 12.28 -3.79
C LEU A 37 10.99 12.55 -4.17
N GLY A 38 11.31 12.42 -5.45
CA GLY A 38 12.67 12.61 -5.97
C GLY A 38 12.88 11.97 -7.33
N THR A 39 13.93 12.41 -8.04
CA THR A 39 14.32 11.85 -9.34
C THR A 39 14.88 10.42 -9.21
N SER A 40 15.01 9.70 -10.32
CA SER A 40 15.69 8.39 -10.28
C SER A 40 17.11 8.53 -9.72
N GLY A 41 17.51 7.61 -8.84
CA GLY A 41 18.81 7.66 -8.15
C GLY A 41 18.91 8.61 -6.95
N SER A 42 17.86 9.38 -6.61
CA SER A 42 17.92 10.34 -5.50
C SER A 42 17.84 9.71 -4.09
N GLY A 43 17.76 8.38 -3.99
CA GLY A 43 17.68 7.67 -2.70
C GLY A 43 16.27 7.48 -2.12
N LYS A 44 15.19 7.70 -2.88
CA LYS A 44 13.80 7.50 -2.42
C LYS A 44 13.57 6.15 -1.75
N SER A 45 13.89 5.07 -2.46
CA SER A 45 13.68 3.70 -1.99
C SER A 45 14.58 3.35 -0.81
N GLN A 46 15.75 3.99 -0.72
CA GLN A 46 16.65 3.82 0.43
C GLN A 46 16.06 4.45 1.70
N LEU A 47 15.49 5.65 1.57
CA LEU A 47 14.80 6.31 2.69
C LEU A 47 13.56 5.51 3.12
N ALA A 48 12.77 5.01 2.17
CA ALA A 48 11.63 4.15 2.45
C ALA A 48 12.03 2.84 3.17
N LYS A 49 13.09 2.16 2.71
CA LYS A 49 13.65 0.96 3.37
C LYS A 49 14.11 1.26 4.80
N PHE A 50 14.81 2.38 4.97
CA PHE A 50 15.29 2.81 6.28
C PHE A 50 14.14 3.08 7.25
N GLU A 51 13.09 3.75 6.76
CA GLU A 51 11.91 3.99 7.56
C GLU A 51 11.16 2.70 7.92
N MET A 52 10.94 1.80 6.97
CA MET A 52 10.32 0.49 7.23
C MET A 52 11.11 -0.32 8.26
N MET A 53 12.44 -0.26 8.21
CA MET A 53 13.30 -0.90 9.22
C MET A 53 13.08 -0.31 10.61
N GLN A 54 12.93 1.01 10.73
CA GLN A 54 12.62 1.65 12.00
C GLN A 54 11.25 1.23 12.54
N VAL A 55 10.22 1.13 11.67
CA VAL A 55 8.90 0.61 12.06
C VAL A 55 9.02 -0.83 12.57
N PHE A 56 9.64 -1.71 11.78
CA PHE A 56 9.81 -3.12 12.13
C PHE A 56 10.51 -3.32 13.48
N LEU A 57 11.58 -2.55 13.74
CA LEU A 57 12.37 -2.69 14.97
C LEU A 57 11.75 -2.02 16.19
N ARG A 58 11.07 -0.88 16.01
CA ARG A 58 10.60 -0.04 17.14
C ARG A 58 9.12 -0.19 17.43
N ARG A 59 8.35 -0.79 16.52
CA ARG A 59 6.90 -0.97 16.63
C ARG A 59 6.51 -2.40 16.26
N PRO A 60 6.74 -3.37 17.16
CA PRO A 60 6.50 -4.78 16.89
C PRO A 60 5.02 -5.15 16.68
N SER A 61 4.09 -4.25 17.04
CA SER A 61 2.66 -4.40 16.80
C SER A 61 2.21 -3.91 15.42
N ASP A 62 3.06 -3.19 14.69
CA ASP A 62 2.70 -2.58 13.41
C ASP A 62 2.98 -3.58 12.27
N GLU A 63 2.08 -3.64 11.30
CA GLU A 63 2.27 -4.46 10.09
C GLU A 63 2.84 -3.62 8.94
N ILE A 64 3.72 -4.23 8.14
CA ILE A 64 4.32 -3.60 6.96
C ILE A 64 3.86 -4.36 5.71
N LEU A 65 3.04 -3.70 4.89
CA LEU A 65 2.61 -4.19 3.59
C LEU A 65 3.31 -3.38 2.48
N ILE A 66 3.91 -4.07 1.51
CA ILE A 66 4.64 -3.46 0.41
C ILE A 66 4.07 -3.95 -0.92
N ILE A 67 3.67 -3.02 -1.79
CA ILE A 67 3.36 -3.28 -3.21
C ILE A 67 4.59 -2.86 -4.02
N ASP A 68 5.33 -3.84 -4.54
CA ASP A 68 6.65 -3.63 -5.16
C ASP A 68 6.67 -4.06 -6.64
N PRO A 69 6.20 -3.21 -7.56
CA PRO A 69 6.23 -3.52 -8.98
C PRO A 69 7.67 -3.54 -9.55
N GLU A 70 8.59 -2.80 -8.95
CA GLU A 70 9.98 -2.65 -9.40
C GLU A 70 10.95 -3.67 -8.80
N ARG A 71 10.46 -4.53 -7.90
CA ARG A 71 11.23 -5.59 -7.21
C ARG A 71 12.41 -5.04 -6.39
N GLU A 72 12.32 -3.80 -5.92
CA GLU A 72 13.39 -3.14 -5.18
C GLU A 72 13.50 -3.57 -3.72
N TYR A 73 12.42 -4.08 -3.12
CA TYR A 73 12.33 -4.40 -1.69
C TYR A 73 12.56 -5.88 -1.38
N ILE A 74 12.74 -6.73 -2.40
CA ILE A 74 13.01 -8.17 -2.24
C ILE A 74 14.16 -8.46 -1.26
N PRO A 75 15.33 -7.79 -1.32
CA PRO A 75 16.41 -8.07 -0.38
C PRO A 75 16.02 -7.76 1.07
N LEU A 76 15.29 -6.66 1.29
CA LEU A 76 14.79 -6.29 2.62
C LEU A 76 13.78 -7.31 3.12
N ALA A 77 12.83 -7.72 2.27
CA ALA A 77 11.82 -8.72 2.60
C ALA A 77 12.46 -10.07 3.00
N ASN A 78 13.51 -10.49 2.29
CA ASN A 78 14.24 -11.72 2.63
C ASN A 78 14.96 -11.60 3.99
N GLU A 79 15.63 -10.47 4.25
CA GLU A 79 16.33 -10.23 5.52
C GLU A 79 15.37 -10.21 6.71
N LEU A 80 14.21 -9.57 6.53
CA LEU A 80 13.17 -9.49 7.56
C LEU A 80 12.30 -10.75 7.64
N LYS A 81 12.58 -11.78 6.82
CA LYS A 81 11.78 -13.01 6.70
C LYS A 81 10.29 -12.73 6.45
N ALA A 82 10.01 -11.70 5.66
CA ALA A 82 8.65 -11.31 5.31
C ALA A 82 8.01 -12.34 4.38
N SER A 83 6.69 -12.50 4.50
CA SER A 83 5.90 -13.26 3.53
C SER A 83 5.87 -12.55 2.19
N ARG A 84 6.09 -13.28 1.11
CA ARG A 84 6.12 -12.74 -0.25
C ARG A 84 5.05 -13.41 -1.09
N VAL A 85 4.25 -12.59 -1.76
CA VAL A 85 3.23 -13.01 -2.72
C VAL A 85 3.66 -12.49 -4.09
N VAL A 86 4.00 -13.37 -5.01
CA VAL A 86 4.52 -13.02 -6.33
C VAL A 86 3.41 -13.08 -7.37
N ILE A 87 2.98 -11.92 -7.88
CA ILE A 87 1.96 -11.84 -8.94
C ILE A 87 2.65 -11.72 -10.30
N SER A 88 2.82 -12.86 -10.98
CA SER A 88 3.37 -12.90 -12.34
C SER A 88 2.92 -14.16 -13.08
N PRO A 89 2.95 -14.18 -14.44
CA PRO A 89 2.72 -15.40 -15.19
C PRO A 89 3.65 -16.54 -14.72
N GLY A 90 3.09 -17.71 -14.43
CA GLY A 90 3.84 -18.87 -13.94
C GLY A 90 4.14 -18.91 -12.44
N SER A 91 3.72 -17.89 -11.66
CA SER A 91 3.77 -17.97 -10.20
C SER A 91 2.74 -18.96 -9.66
N THR A 92 3.05 -19.60 -8.53
CA THR A 92 2.09 -20.39 -7.75
C THR A 92 1.14 -19.52 -6.94
N ASP A 93 1.53 -18.27 -6.67
CA ASP A 93 0.72 -17.35 -5.88
C ASP A 93 -0.39 -16.73 -6.72
N THR A 94 -1.60 -16.67 -6.16
CA THR A 94 -2.77 -16.11 -6.84
C THR A 94 -3.59 -15.26 -5.88
N ILE A 95 -4.23 -14.23 -6.42
CA ILE A 95 -5.20 -13.41 -5.68
C ILE A 95 -6.56 -13.65 -6.32
N ASN A 96 -7.52 -14.13 -5.53
CA ASN A 96 -8.89 -14.26 -6.00
C ASN A 96 -9.63 -12.93 -5.84
N ALA A 97 -9.71 -12.16 -6.93
CA ALA A 97 -10.42 -10.90 -6.97
C ALA A 97 -11.94 -11.04 -6.71
N LEU A 98 -12.52 -12.24 -6.85
CA LEU A 98 -13.93 -12.52 -6.57
C LEU A 98 -14.17 -13.01 -5.14
N HIS A 99 -13.12 -13.23 -4.33
CA HIS A 99 -13.28 -13.70 -2.96
C HIS A 99 -14.10 -12.71 -2.12
N LEU A 100 -15.15 -13.22 -1.48
CA LEU A 100 -16.01 -12.47 -0.58
C LEU A 100 -15.91 -13.10 0.81
N ASP A 101 -15.45 -12.32 1.77
CA ASP A 101 -15.56 -12.72 3.17
C ASP A 101 -16.98 -12.43 3.66
N ARG A 102 -17.69 -13.49 4.04
CA ARG A 102 -19.09 -13.41 4.49
C ARG A 102 -19.21 -13.08 5.98
N ASN A 103 -18.08 -13.04 6.69
CA ASN A 103 -18.04 -12.73 8.13
C ASN A 103 -17.78 -11.24 8.40
N VAL A 104 -17.68 -10.41 7.34
CA VAL A 104 -17.52 -8.96 7.48
C VAL A 104 -18.77 -8.38 8.11
N ASP A 105 -18.58 -7.54 9.12
CA ASP A 105 -19.66 -6.88 9.83
C ASP A 105 -20.45 -6.02 8.82
N ASN A 106 -21.75 -6.29 8.68
CA ASN A 106 -22.61 -5.63 7.67
C ASN A 106 -22.99 -4.19 8.07
N SER A 107 -22.29 -3.58 9.03
CA SER A 107 -22.54 -2.22 9.50
C SER A 107 -22.36 -1.18 8.40
N ASP A 108 -21.51 -1.45 7.42
CA ASP A 108 -21.15 -0.54 6.33
C ASP A 108 -21.95 -0.79 5.02
N GLY A 109 -22.92 -1.70 5.05
CA GLY A 109 -23.81 -2.00 3.92
C GLY A 109 -23.72 -3.45 3.42
N ASP A 110 -24.22 -3.68 2.20
CA ASP A 110 -24.27 -5.00 1.57
C ASP A 110 -22.90 -5.37 0.95
N PRO A 111 -22.15 -6.33 1.53
CA PRO A 111 -20.80 -6.66 1.09
C PRO A 111 -20.79 -7.28 -0.31
N LEU A 112 -21.88 -7.93 -0.73
CA LEU A 112 -22.02 -8.46 -2.08
C LEU A 112 -22.06 -7.31 -3.09
N ARG A 113 -22.90 -6.28 -2.84
CA ARG A 113 -22.97 -5.11 -3.72
C ARG A 113 -21.64 -4.38 -3.85
N ALA A 114 -20.96 -4.13 -2.72
CA ALA A 114 -19.64 -3.53 -2.72
C ALA A 114 -18.65 -4.37 -3.57
N LYS A 115 -18.73 -5.70 -3.46
CA LYS A 115 -17.92 -6.61 -4.26
C LYS A 115 -18.26 -6.56 -5.74
N CYS A 116 -19.54 -6.53 -6.12
CA CYS A 116 -19.95 -6.40 -7.52
C CYS A 116 -19.42 -5.09 -8.13
N SER A 117 -19.52 -3.98 -7.40
CA SER A 117 -18.96 -2.69 -7.84
C SER A 117 -17.43 -2.74 -8.00
N TYR A 118 -16.73 -3.40 -7.09
CA TYR A 118 -15.28 -3.63 -7.21
C TYR A 118 -14.93 -4.46 -8.46
N VAL A 119 -15.66 -5.54 -8.73
CA VAL A 119 -15.44 -6.40 -9.91
C VAL A 119 -15.68 -5.63 -11.21
N LEU A 120 -16.73 -4.80 -11.26
CA LEU A 120 -16.99 -3.94 -12.41
C LEU A 120 -15.83 -2.97 -12.64
N ALA A 121 -15.36 -2.27 -11.59
CA ALA A 121 -14.23 -1.35 -11.68
C ALA A 121 -12.94 -2.07 -12.12
N LEU A 122 -12.69 -3.28 -11.62
CA LEU A 122 -11.56 -4.10 -12.04
C LEU A 122 -11.65 -4.45 -13.53
N CYS A 123 -12.82 -4.89 -14.01
CA CYS A 123 -13.04 -5.17 -15.42
C CYS A 123 -12.87 -3.92 -16.29
N GLU A 124 -13.25 -2.73 -15.81
CA GLU A 124 -13.02 -1.48 -16.53
C GLU A 124 -11.53 -1.18 -16.71
N VAL A 125 -10.73 -1.33 -15.66
CA VAL A 125 -9.28 -1.13 -15.72
C VAL A 125 -8.62 -2.15 -16.65
N LEU A 126 -9.04 -3.43 -16.59
CA LEU A 126 -8.41 -4.51 -17.35
C LEU A 126 -8.86 -4.58 -18.83
N LEU A 127 -10.13 -4.30 -19.12
CA LEU A 127 -10.74 -4.52 -20.44
C LEU A 127 -11.13 -3.23 -21.16
N GLY A 128 -11.26 -2.11 -20.42
CA GLY A 128 -11.74 -0.85 -20.98
C GLY A 128 -10.75 -0.17 -21.91
N GLY A 129 -9.45 -0.46 -21.79
CA GLY A 129 -8.42 0.22 -22.59
C GLY A 129 -8.52 1.75 -22.44
N SER A 130 -8.27 2.50 -23.52
CA SER A 130 -8.32 3.96 -23.52
C SER A 130 -9.73 4.55 -23.58
N SER A 131 -10.72 3.79 -24.04
CA SER A 131 -12.10 4.25 -24.26
C SER A 131 -13.09 3.80 -23.17
N GLY A 132 -12.65 2.96 -22.25
CA GLY A 132 -13.49 2.35 -21.22
C GLY A 132 -14.44 1.29 -21.76
N LEU A 133 -15.25 0.72 -20.88
CA LEU A 133 -16.29 -0.22 -21.25
C LEU A 133 -17.55 0.52 -21.74
N SER A 134 -18.09 0.08 -22.88
CA SER A 134 -19.41 0.50 -23.38
C SER A 134 -20.52 0.20 -22.35
N ALA A 135 -21.61 0.97 -22.38
CA ALA A 135 -22.73 0.79 -21.46
C ALA A 135 -23.32 -0.63 -21.47
N GLU A 136 -23.41 -1.26 -22.65
CA GLU A 136 -23.88 -2.64 -22.80
C GLU A 136 -22.99 -3.65 -22.05
N LYS A 137 -21.67 -3.58 -22.26
CA LYS A 137 -20.69 -4.44 -21.56
C LYS A 137 -20.71 -4.25 -20.05
N ARG A 138 -20.82 -3.00 -19.57
CA ARG A 138 -20.96 -2.70 -18.14
C ARG A 138 -22.20 -3.35 -17.54
N SER A 139 -23.35 -3.23 -18.22
CA SER A 139 -24.61 -3.83 -17.78
C SER A 139 -24.55 -5.36 -17.75
N ILE A 140 -23.83 -6.00 -18.68
CA ILE A 140 -23.64 -7.45 -18.65
C ILE A 140 -22.81 -7.87 -17.44
N ILE A 141 -21.66 -7.22 -17.20
CA ILE A 141 -20.77 -7.55 -16.08
C ILE A 141 -21.46 -7.36 -14.74
N ASP A 142 -22.18 -6.26 -14.56
CA ASP A 142 -22.90 -5.96 -13.32
C ASP A 142 -23.95 -7.04 -13.00
N ARG A 143 -24.75 -7.45 -13.99
CA ARG A 143 -25.74 -8.54 -13.79
C ARG A 143 -25.10 -9.87 -13.45
N CYS A 144 -23.99 -10.22 -14.10
CA CYS A 144 -23.28 -11.48 -13.83
C CYS A 144 -22.58 -11.49 -12.47
N ALA A 145 -22.15 -10.34 -11.96
CA ALA A 145 -21.49 -10.24 -10.66
C ALA A 145 -22.47 -10.37 -9.48
N GLN A 146 -23.76 -10.11 -9.69
CA GLN A 146 -24.80 -10.12 -8.66
C GLN A 146 -25.48 -11.49 -8.45
N THR A 147 -25.27 -12.44 -9.38
CA THR A 147 -25.79 -13.83 -9.32
C THR A 147 -24.78 -14.77 -8.70
#